data_AF-A0A7S3UQV5-F1
#
_entry.id   AF-A0A7S3UQV5-F1
#
_cell.length_a   1.000
_cell.length_b   1.000
_cell.length_c   1.000
_cell.angle_alpha   90.00
_cell.angle_beta   90.00
_cell.angle_gamma   90.00
#
_symmetry.space_group_name_H-M   'P 1'
#
loop_
_entity.id
_entity.type
_entity.pdbx_description
1 polymer ?
#
loop_
_entity_poly.entity_id
_entity_poly.type
_entity_poly.pdbx_seq_one_letter_code
_entity_poly.pdbx_strand_id
1 'polypeptide(L)'
;MDDDFQSSCRAPNEQRQCVDLSTHQDPPLLHDMISEANTVIFGNSSFRTIQEDVIQMALDNKDCFVIMPTGGGKSLCYQLPACLTKGVTVVISPLLSLIEDQVSQLLRLPGGGVPAAHLTSSTRESLQKQVMADLARAAVGEEPGLKLLYLT
;
A
#
# COMPACT_ATOMS: atom_id res chain seq x y z
N MET A 1 40.50 -7.29 -24.58
CA MET A 1 40.74 -8.74 -24.76
C MET A 1 40.04 -9.41 -23.59
N ASP A 2 38.72 -9.25 -23.47
CA ASP A 2 37.67 -9.80 -24.36
C ASP A 2 37.74 -11.33 -24.27
N ASP A 3 36.70 -12.11 -23.99
CA ASP A 3 35.26 -11.91 -24.04
C ASP A 3 34.63 -13.10 -23.28
N ASP A 4 33.30 -13.18 -23.24
CA ASP A 4 32.49 -14.37 -22.88
C ASP A 4 32.02 -14.53 -21.43
N PHE A 5 31.04 -13.70 -21.05
CA PHE A 5 29.85 -14.21 -20.36
C PHE A 5 28.61 -13.35 -20.68
N GLN A 6 28.23 -13.31 -21.97
CA GLN A 6 26.87 -12.93 -22.38
C GLN A 6 26.05 -14.21 -22.56
N SER A 7 25.07 -14.47 -21.69
CA SER A 7 23.77 -15.02 -22.06
C SER A 7 22.83 -15.11 -20.84
N SER A 8 21.61 -14.60 -21.03
CA SER A 8 20.45 -14.69 -20.12
C SER A 8 20.32 -13.67 -18.99
N CYS A 9 20.47 -12.39 -19.32
CA CYS A 9 19.62 -11.36 -18.72
C CYS A 9 18.34 -11.24 -19.56
N ARG A 10 17.31 -12.05 -19.27
CA ARG A 10 15.96 -11.80 -19.77
C ARG A 10 15.23 -10.95 -18.72
N ALA A 11 15.03 -9.68 -19.04
CA ALA A 11 14.16 -8.79 -18.29
C ALA A 11 12.74 -9.38 -18.22
N PRO A 12 12.10 -9.48 -17.04
CA PRO A 12 10.67 -9.72 -16.97
C PRO A 12 9.95 -8.43 -17.40
N ASN A 13 9.37 -8.49 -18.58
CA ASN A 13 8.29 -7.66 -19.14
C ASN A 13 8.14 -6.22 -18.63
N GLU A 14 8.50 -5.30 -19.51
CA GLU A 14 7.97 -3.95 -19.62
C GLU A 14 6.43 -3.97 -19.72
N GLN A 15 5.78 -3.93 -18.56
CA GLN A 15 4.34 -3.63 -18.40
C GLN A 15 4.10 -3.09 -16.98
N ARG A 16 4.95 -2.15 -16.53
CA ARG A 16 4.59 -1.28 -15.41
C ARG A 16 3.70 -0.19 -15.96
N GLN A 17 2.40 -0.45 -15.96
CA GLN A 17 1.41 0.58 -16.25
C GLN A 17 1.37 1.52 -15.05
N CYS A 18 2.22 2.54 -15.06
CA CYS A 18 1.84 3.82 -14.48
C CYS A 18 0.55 4.21 -15.19
N VAL A 19 -0.54 4.41 -14.44
CA VAL A 19 -1.78 4.93 -15.02
C VAL A 19 -1.47 6.34 -15.50
N ASP A 20 -1.27 6.49 -16.81
CA ASP A 20 -1.08 7.77 -17.46
C ASP A 20 -2.44 8.49 -17.48
N LEU A 21 -2.60 9.45 -16.56
CA LEU A 21 -3.81 10.26 -16.37
C LEU A 21 -3.94 11.41 -17.40
N SER A 22 -3.21 11.37 -18.51
CA SER A 22 -3.16 12.48 -19.48
C SER A 22 -4.22 12.45 -20.59
N THR A 23 -5.18 11.51 -20.59
CA THR A 23 -6.34 11.59 -21.49
C THR A 23 -7.44 12.43 -20.88
N HIS A 24 -7.66 13.63 -21.43
CA HIS A 24 -8.73 14.56 -21.05
C HIS A 24 -10.11 13.89 -20.95
N GLN A 25 -10.57 13.68 -19.73
CA GLN A 25 -11.95 13.49 -19.28
C GLN A 25 -11.99 14.03 -17.85
N ASP A 26 -13.10 14.67 -17.45
CA ASP A 26 -13.26 15.29 -16.13
C ASP A 26 -12.68 14.41 -15.01
N PRO A 27 -12.00 14.98 -13.99
CA PRO A 27 -11.39 14.18 -12.94
C PRO A 27 -12.45 13.21 -12.38
N PRO A 28 -12.17 11.90 -12.34
CA PRO A 28 -13.14 10.93 -11.84
C PRO A 28 -13.59 11.39 -10.47
N LEU A 29 -14.90 11.31 -10.21
CA LEU A 29 -15.42 11.65 -8.90
C LEU A 29 -14.66 10.80 -7.88
N LEU A 30 -14.25 11.40 -6.76
CA LEU A 30 -13.44 10.73 -5.73
C LEU A 30 -14.01 9.35 -5.34
N HIS A 31 -15.34 9.24 -5.37
CA HIS A 31 -16.10 8.00 -5.18
C HIS A 31 -15.74 6.89 -6.18
N ASP A 32 -15.66 7.21 -7.47
CA ASP A 32 -15.36 6.25 -8.53
C ASP A 32 -13.94 5.69 -8.38
N MET A 33 -12.98 6.56 -8.06
CA MET A 33 -11.59 6.17 -7.81
C MET A 33 -11.45 5.25 -6.60
N ILE A 34 -12.15 5.55 -5.51
CA ILE A 34 -12.15 4.74 -4.29
C ILE A 34 -12.71 3.34 -4.56
N SER A 35 -13.85 3.26 -5.26
CA SER A 35 -14.50 2.01 -5.62
C SER A 35 -13.65 1.16 -6.57
N GLU A 36 -13.06 1.79 -7.59
CA GLU A 36 -12.16 1.13 -8.53
C GLU A 36 -10.94 0.55 -7.80
N ALA A 37 -10.28 1.33 -6.93
CA ALA A 37 -9.14 0.85 -6.17
C ALA A 37 -9.48 -0.33 -5.25
N ASN A 38 -10.67 -0.31 -4.62
CA ASN A 38 -11.14 -1.44 -3.81
C ASN A 38 -11.28 -2.73 -4.62
N THR A 39 -11.76 -2.60 -5.86
CA THR A 39 -11.95 -3.74 -6.76
C THR A 39 -10.62 -4.24 -7.32
N VAL A 40 -9.79 -3.34 -7.85
CA VAL A 40 -8.54 -3.69 -8.55
C VAL A 40 -7.45 -4.15 -7.59
N ILE A 41 -7.28 -3.48 -6.46
CA ILE A 41 -6.19 -3.77 -5.51
C ILE A 41 -6.61 -4.87 -4.53
N PHE A 42 -7.80 -4.74 -3.94
CA PHE A 42 -8.26 -5.61 -2.85
C PHE A 42 -9.20 -6.73 -3.32
N GLY A 43 -9.70 -6.70 -4.55
CA GLY A 43 -10.58 -7.74 -5.08
C GLY A 43 -11.99 -7.77 -4.47
N ASN A 44 -12.40 -6.71 -3.78
CA ASN A 44 -13.72 -6.64 -3.16
C ASN A 44 -14.75 -6.12 -4.17
N SER A 45 -15.95 -6.69 -4.17
CA SER A 45 -17.04 -6.28 -5.06
C SER A 45 -17.79 -5.01 -4.61
N SER A 46 -17.73 -4.70 -3.31
CA SER A 46 -18.41 -3.54 -2.71
C SER A 46 -17.82 -3.22 -1.34
N PHE A 47 -18.08 -2.01 -0.85
CA PHE A 47 -17.81 -1.64 0.53
C PHE A 47 -18.87 -2.19 1.48
N ARG A 48 -18.44 -2.52 2.69
CA ARG A 48 -19.34 -2.76 3.82
C ARG A 48 -19.77 -1.42 4.41
N THR A 49 -20.82 -1.46 5.25
CA THR A 49 -21.36 -0.28 5.94
C THR A 49 -20.25 0.55 6.55
N ILE A 50 -20.34 1.88 6.37
CA ILE A 50 -19.43 2.94 6.85
C ILE A 50 -17.98 2.94 6.32
N GLN A 51 -17.52 1.89 5.63
CA GLN A 51 -16.10 1.82 5.21
C GLN A 51 -15.74 2.97 4.27
N GLU A 52 -16.61 3.21 3.28
CA GLU A 52 -16.40 4.24 2.28
C GLU A 52 -16.34 5.64 2.90
N ASP A 53 -17.28 5.97 3.80
CA ASP A 53 -17.29 7.25 4.51
C ASP A 53 -15.99 7.47 5.29
N VAL A 54 -15.51 6.43 5.99
CA VAL A 54 -14.25 6.50 6.76
C VAL A 54 -13.04 6.68 5.84
N ILE A 55 -12.99 5.96 4.71
CA ILE A 55 -11.94 6.08 3.70
C ILE A 55 -11.92 7.50 3.14
N GLN A 56 -13.08 8.06 2.81
CA GLN A 56 -13.19 9.42 2.30
C GLN A 56 -12.71 10.43 3.33
N MET A 57 -13.08 10.29 4.61
CA MET A 57 -12.57 11.14 5.68
C MET A 57 -11.04 11.06 5.81
N ALA A 58 -10.47 9.86 5.69
CA ALA A 58 -9.02 9.68 5.71
C ALA A 58 -8.32 10.35 4.52
N LEU A 59 -8.89 10.24 3.31
CA LEU A 59 -8.38 10.91 2.11
C LEU A 59 -8.49 12.44 2.17
N ASP A 60 -9.51 12.94 2.87
CA ASP A 60 -9.69 14.36 3.18
C ASP A 60 -8.72 14.86 4.28
N ASN A 61 -7.82 14.01 4.80
CA ASN A 61 -6.92 14.31 5.93
C ASN A 61 -7.66 14.74 7.20
N LYS A 62 -8.83 14.14 7.48
CA LYS A 62 -9.60 14.38 8.70
C LYS A 62 -9.32 13.30 9.75
N ASP A 63 -9.17 13.73 10.99
CA ASP A 63 -9.10 12.81 12.12
C ASP A 63 -10.44 12.10 12.31
N CYS A 64 -10.40 10.77 12.47
CA CYS A 64 -11.59 9.96 12.69
C CYS A 64 -11.37 8.91 13.77
N PHE A 65 -12.42 8.63 14.53
CA PHE A 65 -12.47 7.52 15.48
C PHE A 65 -13.47 6.48 15.00
N VAL A 66 -12.97 5.29 14.68
CA VAL A 66 -13.74 4.26 13.97
C VAL A 66 -14.07 3.11 14.92
N ILE A 67 -15.37 2.91 15.17
CA ILE A 67 -15.88 1.77 15.95
C ILE A 67 -16.50 0.76 14.99
N MET A 68 -15.85 -0.40 14.84
CA MET A 68 -16.35 -1.49 14.00
C MET A 68 -16.17 -2.83 14.70
N PRO A 69 -17.10 -3.79 14.54
CA PRO A 69 -16.94 -5.14 15.10
C PRO A 69 -15.76 -5.88 14.45
N THR A 70 -15.23 -6.89 15.13
CA THR A 70 -14.23 -7.79 14.55
C THR A 70 -14.76 -8.40 13.25
N GLY A 71 -13.88 -8.50 12.25
CA GLY A 71 -14.30 -8.92 10.92
C GLY A 71 -15.04 -7.85 10.12
N GLY A 72 -15.39 -6.69 10.69
CA GLY A 72 -16.09 -5.59 9.99
C GLY A 72 -15.29 -4.89 8.88
N GLY A 73 -14.03 -5.26 8.66
CA GLY A 73 -13.20 -4.70 7.58
C GLY A 73 -12.54 -3.36 7.92
N LYS A 74 -12.35 -3.05 9.21
CA LYS A 74 -11.67 -1.82 9.67
C LYS A 74 -10.24 -1.64 9.13
N SER A 75 -9.56 -2.71 8.74
CA SER A 75 -8.22 -2.63 8.14
C SER A 75 -8.23 -1.96 6.77
N LEU A 76 -9.24 -2.26 5.95
CA LEU A 76 -9.42 -1.64 4.63
C LEU A 76 -9.51 -0.11 4.73
N CYS A 77 -10.11 0.39 5.83
CA CYS A 77 -10.32 1.80 6.04
C CYS A 77 -9.05 2.65 6.12
N TYR A 78 -7.90 2.05 6.48
CA TYR A 78 -6.59 2.72 6.42
C TYR A 78 -5.70 2.17 5.30
N GLN A 79 -5.91 0.92 4.87
CA GLN A 79 -5.10 0.29 3.82
C GLN A 79 -5.38 0.87 2.43
N LEU A 80 -6.65 1.13 2.12
CA LEU A 80 -7.01 1.67 0.81
C LEU A 80 -6.54 3.13 0.64
N PRO A 81 -6.76 4.05 1.61
CA PRO A 81 -6.18 5.39 1.54
C PRO A 81 -4.66 5.39 1.40
N ALA A 82 -3.96 4.46 2.06
CA ALA A 82 -2.50 4.33 1.94
C ALA A 82 -2.03 4.05 0.51
N CYS A 83 -2.85 3.39 -0.31
CA CYS A 83 -2.54 3.09 -1.70
C CYS A 83 -2.82 4.29 -2.62
N LEU A 84 -3.81 5.12 -2.26
CA LEU A 84 -4.24 6.27 -3.06
C LEU A 84 -3.49 7.56 -2.74
N THR A 85 -2.83 7.62 -1.58
CA THR A 85 -2.07 8.79 -1.13
C THR A 85 -0.59 8.64 -1.45
N LYS A 86 0.08 9.80 -1.52
CA LYS A 86 1.54 9.86 -1.61
C LYS A 86 2.15 9.71 -0.22
N GLY A 87 3.28 9.02 -0.13
CA GLY A 87 3.99 8.78 1.13
C GLY A 87 3.73 7.40 1.71
N VAL A 88 4.05 7.24 3.00
CA VAL A 88 3.93 5.97 3.74
C VAL A 88 2.89 6.13 4.85
N THR A 89 1.94 5.21 4.92
CA THR A 89 1.03 5.11 6.07
C THR A 89 1.67 4.29 7.17
N VAL A 90 1.76 4.86 8.37
CA VAL A 90 2.26 4.19 9.56
C VAL A 90 1.10 3.57 10.33
N VAL A 91 1.17 2.27 10.61
CA VAL A 91 0.15 1.52 11.34
C VAL A 91 0.75 1.01 12.64
N ILE A 92 0.21 1.43 13.78
CA ILE A 92 0.64 0.95 15.10
C ILE A 92 -0.27 -0.19 15.53
N SER A 93 0.31 -1.36 15.84
CA SER A 93 -0.44 -2.53 16.29
C SER A 93 0.28 -3.23 17.45
N PRO A 94 -0.41 -3.53 18.57
CA PRO A 94 0.23 -4.13 19.74
C PRO A 94 0.57 -5.61 19.56
N LEU A 95 0.03 -6.29 18.54
CA LEU A 95 0.16 -7.73 18.35
C LEU A 95 1.06 -8.05 17.15
N LEU A 96 2.22 -8.66 17.41
CA LEU A 96 3.18 -9.07 16.39
C LEU A 96 2.58 -10.05 15.38
N SER A 97 1.85 -11.07 15.85
CA SER A 97 1.20 -12.05 14.97
C SER A 97 0.20 -11.39 14.01
N LEU A 98 -0.55 -10.40 14.50
CA LEU A 98 -1.47 -9.64 13.67
C LEU A 98 -0.72 -8.81 12.61
N ILE A 99 0.40 -8.20 12.97
CA ILE A 99 1.24 -7.45 12.02
C ILE A 99 1.74 -8.35 10.91
N GLU A 100 2.31 -9.52 11.26
CA GLU A 100 2.85 -10.48 10.29
C GLU A 100 1.74 -10.98 9.34
N ASP A 101 0.56 -11.29 9.87
CA ASP A 101 -0.60 -11.69 9.08
C ASP A 101 -1.05 -10.57 8.12
N GLN A 102 -1.14 -9.32 8.59
CA GLN A 102 -1.56 -8.19 7.75
C GLN A 102 -0.56 -7.90 6.63
N VAL A 103 0.74 -7.87 6.93
CA VAL A 103 1.80 -7.64 5.92
C VAL A 103 1.80 -8.77 4.90
N SER A 104 1.72 -10.03 5.34
CA SER A 104 1.65 -11.19 4.45
C SER A 104 0.43 -11.15 3.53
N GLN A 105 -0.74 -10.76 4.05
CA GLN A 105 -1.97 -10.61 3.25
C GLN A 105 -1.82 -9.51 2.20
N LEU A 106 -1.32 -8.33 2.58
CA LEU A 106 -1.13 -7.20 1.66
C LEU A 106 -0.20 -7.56 0.50
N LEU A 107 0.93 -8.23 0.78
CA LEU A 107 1.88 -8.66 -0.24
C LEU A 107 1.32 -9.73 -1.20
N ARG A 108 0.28 -10.45 -0.80
CA ARG A 108 -0.33 -11.56 -1.57
C ARG A 108 -1.62 -11.15 -2.29
N LEU A 109 -2.01 -9.88 -2.24
CA LEU A 109 -3.22 -9.40 -2.90
C LEU A 109 -3.16 -9.63 -4.43
N PRO A 110 -4.30 -9.92 -5.08
CA PRO A 110 -4.36 -10.30 -6.49
C PRO A 110 -3.89 -9.20 -7.45
N GLY A 111 -3.97 -7.92 -7.06
CA GLY A 111 -3.51 -6.76 -7.84
C GLY A 111 -2.00 -6.55 -7.89
N GLY A 112 -1.19 -7.60 -7.70
CA GLY A 112 0.28 -7.52 -7.63
C GLY A 112 0.84 -7.23 -6.23
N GLY A 113 -0.02 -7.28 -5.20
CA GLY A 113 0.34 -6.99 -3.83
C GLY A 113 0.45 -5.48 -3.53
N VAL A 114 0.30 -5.13 -2.26
CA VAL A 114 0.57 -3.77 -1.75
C VAL A 114 1.92 -3.80 -1.03
N PRO A 115 2.87 -2.93 -1.41
CA PRO A 115 4.16 -2.82 -0.72
C PRO A 115 3.97 -2.47 0.76
N ALA A 116 4.18 -3.46 1.62
CA ALA A 116 4.03 -3.35 3.06
C ALA A 116 5.21 -4.01 3.78
N ALA A 117 5.59 -3.43 4.91
CA ALA A 117 6.67 -3.91 5.75
C ALA A 117 6.32 -3.72 7.23
N HIS A 118 7.12 -4.31 8.11
CA HIS A 118 7.05 -4.08 9.53
C HIS A 118 8.42 -3.76 10.12
N LEU A 119 8.45 -2.93 11.16
CA LEU A 119 9.60 -2.75 12.04
C LEU A 119 9.22 -3.15 13.45
N THR A 120 9.78 -4.26 13.89
CA THR A 120 9.55 -4.92 15.18
C THR A 120 10.90 -5.37 15.74
N SER A 121 10.93 -5.80 17.00
CA SER A 121 12.16 -6.31 17.64
C SER A 121 12.77 -7.52 16.92
N SER A 122 11.97 -8.30 16.19
CA SER A 122 12.41 -9.47 15.43
C SER A 122 12.77 -9.16 13.97
N THR A 123 12.68 -7.90 13.53
CA THR A 123 12.91 -7.53 12.13
C THR A 123 14.39 -7.67 11.76
N ARG A 124 14.67 -8.35 10.65
CA ARG A 124 16.04 -8.55 10.15
C ARG A 124 16.71 -7.20 9.84
N GLU A 125 17.99 -7.06 10.20
CA GLU A 125 18.74 -5.82 9.95
C GLU A 125 18.73 -5.38 8.49
N SER A 126 18.76 -6.34 7.55
CA SER A 126 18.69 -6.04 6.11
C SER A 126 17.38 -5.35 5.72
N LEU A 127 16.25 -5.84 6.25
CA LEU A 127 14.94 -5.24 6.03
C LEU A 127 14.84 -3.87 6.73
N GLN A 128 15.35 -3.75 7.96
CA GLN A 128 15.41 -2.46 8.65
C GLN A 128 16.16 -1.41 7.82
N LYS A 129 17.36 -1.76 7.31
CA LYS A 129 18.15 -0.86 6.46
C LYS A 129 17.39 -0.46 5.18
N GLN A 130 16.69 -1.40 4.55
CA GLN A 130 15.87 -1.12 3.36
C GLN A 130 14.72 -0.16 3.67
N VAL A 131 13.96 -0.41 4.74
CA VAL A 131 12.85 0.47 5.16
C VAL A 131 13.39 1.86 5.50
N MET A 132 14.46 1.95 6.28
CA MET A 132 15.06 3.24 6.65
C MET A 132 15.57 4.02 5.43
N ALA A 133 16.16 3.34 4.44
CA ALA A 133 16.58 3.96 3.19
C ALA A 133 15.37 4.47 2.38
N ASP A 134 14.28 3.70 2.32
CA ASP A 134 13.06 4.13 1.62
C ASP A 134 12.42 5.36 2.28
N LEU A 135 12.35 5.37 3.62
CA LEU A 135 11.87 6.52 4.38
C LEU A 135 12.76 7.76 4.20
N ALA A 136 14.08 7.59 4.13
CA ALA A 136 15.01 8.69 3.89
C ALA A 136 14.79 9.33 2.50
N ARG A 137 14.51 8.53 1.47
CA ARG A 137 14.12 9.03 0.14
C ARG A 137 12.81 9.80 0.19
N ALA A 138 11.80 9.28 0.91
CA ALA A 138 10.54 9.98 1.11
C ALA A 138 10.73 11.34 1.77
N ALA A 139 11.65 11.45 2.74
CA ALA A 139 11.94 12.70 3.45
C ALA A 139 12.55 13.79 2.54
N VAL A 140 13.19 13.42 1.43
CA VAL A 140 13.75 14.37 0.45
C VAL A 140 12.83 14.61 -0.76
N GLY A 141 11.58 14.13 -0.69
CA GLY A 141 10.54 14.40 -1.69
C GLY A 141 10.40 13.37 -2.79
N GLU A 142 11.14 12.25 -2.74
CA GLU A 142 10.91 11.12 -3.64
C GLU A 142 9.69 10.31 -3.21
N GLU A 143 9.01 9.64 -4.15
CA GLU A 143 7.92 8.75 -3.78
C GLU A 143 8.48 7.45 -3.19
N PRO A 144 8.13 7.08 -1.94
CA PRO A 144 8.56 5.82 -1.36
C PRO A 144 7.98 4.64 -2.12
N GLY A 145 8.76 3.56 -2.23
CA GLY A 145 8.24 2.29 -2.75
C GLY A 145 7.26 1.63 -1.77
N LEU A 146 7.41 1.91 -0.47
CA LEU A 146 6.56 1.41 0.59
C LEU A 146 5.27 2.22 0.72
N LYS A 147 4.12 1.53 0.86
CA LYS A 147 2.82 2.19 1.12
C LYS A 147 2.37 2.02 2.57
N LEU A 148 2.65 0.88 3.20
CA LEU A 148 2.31 0.62 4.61
C LEU A 148 3.52 0.18 5.43
N LEU A 149 3.67 0.79 6.60
CA LEU A 149 4.67 0.41 7.59
C LEU A 149 4.00 0.09 8.93
N TYR A 150 4.07 -1.18 9.35
CA TYR A 150 3.55 -1.62 10.63
C TYR A 150 4.62 -1.54 11.72
N LEU A 151 4.25 -1.01 12.89
CA LEU A 151 5.10 -0.91 14.07
C LEU A 151 4.40 -1.57 15.27
N THR A 152 5.21 -2.14 16.18
CA THR A 152 4.79 -2.56 17.53
C THR A 152 5.11 -1.49 18.56
#